data_AF-A0A8S8XLW4-F1
#
_entry.id   AF-A0A8S8XLW4-F1
#
_cell.length_a   1.000
_cell.length_b   1.000
_cell.length_c   1.000
_cell.angle_alpha   90.00
_cell.angle_beta   90.00
_cell.angle_gamma   90.00
#
_symmetry.space_group_name_H-M   'P 1'
#
loop_
_entity.id
_entity.type
_entity.pdbx_description
1 polymer ?
#
loop_
_entity_poly.entity_id
_entity_poly.type
_entity_poly.pdbx_seq_one_letter_code
_entity_poly.pdbx_strand_id
1 'polypeptide(L)'
;MREKFGDDVLAVRLADTIDNELKSSSMVLIEGLRGTAEYEIFKNRWGADFCTVAIVASPDTRFARIQTRGRSEDGNYEQFLIRETRESGWGLSDLIDTADYKLSNEGTLQEFTDSCESWLKSLI
;
A
#
# COMPACT_ATOMS: atom_id res chain seq x y z
N MET A 1 7.69 14.87 -7.99
CA MET A 1 6.69 15.37 -7.00
C MET A 1 7.30 15.33 -5.60
N ARG A 2 7.82 14.17 -5.15
CA ARG A 2 8.58 14.00 -3.90
C ARG A 2 9.78 14.96 -3.75
N GLU A 3 10.67 15.00 -4.75
CA GLU A 3 11.80 15.96 -4.79
C GLU A 3 11.39 17.44 -4.78
N LYS A 4 10.13 17.75 -5.14
CA LYS A 4 9.68 19.12 -5.37
C LYS A 4 8.81 19.67 -4.22
N PHE A 5 8.21 18.81 -3.41
CA PHE A 5 7.26 19.21 -2.37
C PHE A 5 7.55 18.60 -0.98
N GLY A 6 8.48 17.64 -0.88
CA GLY A 6 8.68 16.84 0.34
C GLY A 6 7.56 15.83 0.53
N ASP A 7 7.87 14.64 1.04
CA ASP A 7 6.89 13.58 1.27
C ASP A 7 5.83 14.02 2.31
N ASP A 8 6.24 14.86 3.26
CA ASP A 8 5.40 15.31 4.38
C ASP A 8 4.23 16.21 3.97
N VAL A 9 4.43 17.10 2.98
CA VAL A 9 3.41 18.11 2.63
C VAL A 9 2.18 17.46 2.00
N LEU A 10 2.36 16.35 1.27
CA LEU A 10 1.25 15.61 0.67
C LEU A 10 0.52 14.78 1.73
N ALA A 11 1.26 14.10 2.61
CA ALA A 11 0.67 13.30 3.69
C ALA A 11 -0.15 14.15 4.66
N VAL A 12 0.35 15.33 5.05
CA VAL A 12 -0.39 16.25 5.94
C VAL A 12 -1.69 16.76 5.29
N ARG A 13 -1.64 17.19 4.02
CA ARG A 13 -2.85 17.63 3.30
C ARG A 13 -3.86 16.51 3.10
N LEU A 14 -3.37 15.30 2.87
CA LEU A 14 -4.21 14.11 2.77
C LEU A 14 -4.87 13.80 4.12
N ALA A 15 -4.13 13.91 5.23
CA ALA A 15 -4.66 13.67 6.57
C ALA A 15 -5.83 14.62 6.92
N ASP A 16 -5.72 15.92 6.62
CA ASP A 16 -6.82 16.87 6.82
C ASP A 16 -8.07 16.52 5.99
N THR A 17 -7.87 15.98 4.78
CA THR A 17 -8.98 15.54 3.92
C THR A 17 -9.65 14.32 4.54
N ILE A 18 -8.87 13.35 5.01
CA ILE A 18 -9.36 12.12 5.64
C ILE A 18 -10.14 12.44 6.93
N ASP A 19 -9.65 13.36 7.76
CA ASP A 19 -10.36 13.78 8.98
C ASP A 19 -11.75 14.38 8.66
N ASN A 20 -11.91 15.01 7.50
CA ASN A 20 -13.20 15.51 7.06
C ASN A 20 -14.11 14.39 6.55
N GLU A 21 -13.59 13.44 5.77
CA GLU A 21 -14.35 12.29 5.28
C GLU A 21 -14.83 11.37 6.42
N LEU A 22 -13.99 11.18 7.45
CA LEU A 22 -14.33 10.40 8.64
C LEU A 22 -15.48 10.99 9.47
N LYS A 23 -15.91 12.24 9.21
CA LYS A 23 -17.14 12.80 9.82
C LYS A 23 -18.41 12.16 9.27
N SER A 24 -18.36 11.61 8.06
CA SER A 24 -19.49 11.01 7.35
C SER A 24 -19.27 9.56 6.93
N SER A 25 -18.08 9.02 7.09
CA SER A 25 -17.72 7.64 6.76
C SER A 25 -17.18 6.91 7.98
N SER A 26 -17.55 5.63 8.13
CA SER A 26 -17.08 4.79 9.24
C SER A 26 -15.60 4.38 9.11
N MET A 27 -15.06 4.43 7.90
CA MET A 27 -13.69 4.05 7.58
C MET A 27 -13.25 4.72 6.28
N VAL A 28 -11.96 5.00 6.16
CA VAL A 28 -11.31 5.47 4.93
C VAL A 28 -10.15 4.54 4.60
N LEU A 29 -10.06 4.10 3.35
CA LEU A 29 -8.93 3.31 2.84
C LEU A 29 -7.95 4.23 2.10
N ILE A 30 -6.69 4.22 2.52
CA ILE A 30 -5.60 4.92 1.83
C ILE A 30 -4.84 3.89 0.99
N GLU A 31 -4.89 4.01 -0.34
CA GLU A 31 -4.11 3.16 -1.23
C GLU A 31 -2.72 3.76 -1.47
N GLY A 32 -1.69 2.91 -1.41
CA GLY A 32 -0.36 3.28 -1.89
C GLY A 32 0.52 3.99 -0.88
N LEU A 33 0.51 3.54 0.38
CA LEU A 33 1.53 3.91 1.37
C LEU A 33 2.91 3.47 0.89
N ARG A 34 3.81 4.41 0.61
CA ARG A 34 5.05 4.16 -0.16
C ARG A 34 6.32 4.59 0.56
N GLY A 35 6.23 5.06 1.80
CA GLY A 35 7.39 5.42 2.60
C GLY A 35 7.08 5.54 4.09
N THR A 36 8.11 5.35 4.91
CA THR A 36 8.00 5.40 6.36
C THR A 36 7.62 6.80 6.88
N ALA A 37 8.00 7.87 6.18
CA ALA A 37 7.58 9.23 6.55
C ALA A 37 6.05 9.43 6.51
N GLU A 38 5.39 8.92 5.45
CA GLU A 38 3.92 8.94 5.34
C GLU A 38 3.29 8.12 6.47
N TYR A 39 3.86 6.95 6.78
CA TYR A 39 3.40 6.09 7.87
C TYR A 39 3.47 6.81 9.22
N GLU A 40 4.60 7.44 9.53
CA GLU A 40 4.77 8.15 10.80
C GLU A 40 3.78 9.31 10.94
N ILE A 41 3.49 10.04 9.86
CA ILE A 41 2.49 11.12 9.89
C ILE A 41 1.10 10.56 10.23
N PHE A 42 0.68 9.48 9.55
CA PHE A 42 -0.62 8.86 9.78
C PHE A 42 -0.72 8.21 11.15
N LYS A 43 0.34 7.50 11.58
CA LYS A 43 0.40 6.87 12.89
C LYS A 43 0.35 7.88 14.02
N ASN A 44 1.08 9.00 13.90
CA ASN A 44 1.02 10.07 14.88
C ASN A 44 -0.32 10.82 14.88
N ARG A 45 -0.99 10.91 13.71
CA ARG A 45 -2.28 11.59 13.58
C ARG A 45 -3.43 10.80 14.21
N TRP A 46 -3.52 9.50 13.95
CA TRP A 46 -4.68 8.66 14.27
C TRP A 46 -4.40 7.56 15.30
N GLY A 47 -3.14 7.28 15.64
CA GLY A 47 -2.78 6.41 16.75
C GLY A 47 -3.34 4.99 16.64
N ALA A 48 -4.27 4.65 17.53
CA ALA A 48 -4.92 3.34 17.58
C ALA A 48 -5.99 3.14 16.49
N ASP A 49 -6.51 4.23 15.93
CA ASP A 49 -7.54 4.20 14.88
C ASP A 49 -6.92 4.05 13.47
N PHE A 50 -5.58 3.95 13.39
CA PHE A 50 -4.85 3.67 12.16
C PHE A 50 -4.21 2.30 12.17
N CYS A 51 -4.47 1.55 11.11
CA CYS A 51 -3.86 0.26 10.84
C CYS A 51 -3.42 0.16 9.38
N THR A 52 -2.54 -0.79 9.11
CA THR A 52 -1.94 -1.06 7.81
C THR A 52 -2.20 -2.48 7.35
N VAL A 53 -2.42 -2.65 6.05
CA VAL A 53 -2.53 -3.96 5.42
C VAL A 53 -1.53 -4.04 4.28
N ALA A 54 -0.70 -5.07 4.31
CA ALA A 54 0.20 -5.42 3.20
C ALA A 54 -0.44 -6.51 2.34
N ILE A 55 -0.51 -6.27 1.03
CA ILE A 55 -0.88 -7.29 0.05
C ILE A 55 0.42 -7.89 -0.50
N VAL A 56 0.64 -9.17 -0.23
CA VAL A 56 1.91 -9.84 -0.55
C VAL A 56 1.73 -10.89 -1.64
N ALA A 57 2.65 -10.92 -2.58
CA ALA A 57 2.76 -11.96 -3.61
C ALA A 57 4.22 -12.09 -4.05
N SER A 58 4.59 -13.28 -4.50
CA SER A 58 5.94 -13.62 -4.92
C SER A 58 6.37 -12.77 -6.11
N PRO A 59 7.68 -12.52 -6.27
CA PRO A 59 8.20 -11.80 -7.43
C PRO A 59 7.73 -12.39 -8.76
N ASP A 60 7.67 -13.71 -8.87
CA ASP A 60 7.25 -14.41 -10.08
C ASP A 60 5.77 -14.18 -10.38
N THR A 61 4.89 -14.31 -9.38
CA THR A 61 3.45 -14.02 -9.51
C THR A 61 3.24 -12.56 -9.94
N ARG A 62 3.95 -11.61 -9.31
CA ARG A 62 3.81 -10.18 -9.63
C ARG A 62 4.32 -9.86 -11.02
N PHE A 63 5.47 -10.41 -11.40
CA PHE A 63 6.04 -10.21 -12.74
C PHE A 63 5.12 -10.78 -13.82
N ALA A 64 4.60 -12.00 -13.64
CA ALA A 64 3.65 -12.60 -14.58
C ALA A 64 2.42 -11.70 -14.80
N ARG A 65 1.84 -11.15 -13.72
CA ARG A 65 0.71 -10.22 -13.79
C ARG A 65 1.08 -8.91 -14.51
N ILE A 66 2.26 -8.35 -14.23
CA ILE A 66 2.77 -7.17 -14.95
C ILE A 66 2.86 -7.43 -16.45
N GLN A 67 3.39 -8.59 -16.87
CA GLN A 67 3.48 -8.93 -18.29
C GLN A 67 2.10 -9.03 -18.96
N THR A 68 1.09 -9.54 -18.25
CA THR A 68 -0.28 -9.64 -18.80
C THR A 68 -1.02 -8.30 -18.85
N ARG A 69 -0.56 -7.28 -18.11
CA ARG A 69 -1.24 -5.98 -17.98
C ARG A 69 -1.12 -5.12 -19.23
N GLY A 70 -0.03 -5.26 -19.98
CA GLY A 70 0.13 -4.65 -21.31
C GLY A 70 0.32 -3.13 -21.32
N ARG A 71 0.84 -2.51 -20.25
CA ARG A 71 1.20 -1.09 -20.29
C ARG A 71 2.53 -0.89 -21.00
N SER A 72 2.71 0.28 -21.63
CA SER A 72 3.94 0.59 -22.39
C SER A 72 5.19 0.62 -21.50
N GLU A 73 5.03 0.87 -20.21
CA GLU A 73 6.10 0.79 -19.22
C GLU A 73 6.29 -0.61 -18.60
N ASP A 74 5.55 -1.64 -19.02
CA ASP A 74 5.74 -3.01 -18.53
C ASP A 74 7.00 -3.60 -19.19
N GLY A 75 8.10 -3.49 -18.45
CA GLY A 75 9.44 -3.86 -18.90
C GLY A 75 9.78 -5.34 -18.76
N ASN A 76 11.02 -5.69 -19.03
CA ASN A 76 11.55 -7.05 -18.80
C ASN A 76 11.78 -7.32 -17.30
N TYR A 77 12.19 -8.55 -16.97
CA TYR A 77 12.41 -8.97 -15.57
C TYR A 77 13.48 -8.13 -14.85
N GLU A 78 14.55 -7.75 -15.55
CA GLU A 78 15.60 -6.89 -14.99
C GLU A 78 15.05 -5.51 -14.61
N GLN A 79 14.24 -4.90 -15.48
CA GLN A 79 13.57 -3.63 -15.20
C GLN A 79 12.58 -3.75 -14.04
N PHE A 80 11.92 -4.90 -13.89
CA PHE A 80 11.11 -5.21 -12.74
C PHE A 80 11.95 -5.22 -11.45
N LEU A 81 13.06 -5.96 -11.39
CA LEU A 81 13.94 -6.01 -10.22
C LEU A 81 14.54 -4.65 -9.85
N ILE A 82 14.86 -3.81 -10.83
CA ILE A 82 15.31 -2.43 -10.59
C ILE A 82 14.21 -1.62 -9.89
N ARG A 83 12.94 -1.80 -10.29
CA ARG A 83 11.80 -1.14 -9.63
C ARG A 83 11.63 -1.64 -8.20
N GLU A 84 11.69 -2.95 -8.00
CA GLU A 84 11.62 -3.58 -6.66
C GLU A 84 12.67 -2.99 -5.72
N THR A 85 13.93 -2.99 -6.15
CA THR A 85 15.04 -2.48 -5.33
C THR A 85 14.88 -1.01 -4.98
N ARG A 86 14.39 -0.21 -5.93
CA ARG A 86 14.13 1.22 -5.70
C ARG A 86 13.01 1.44 -4.70
N GLU A 87 11.91 0.68 -4.79
CA GLU A 87 10.79 0.78 -3.85
C GLU A 87 11.18 0.29 -2.45
N SER A 88 11.97 -0.79 -2.34
CA SER A 88 12.59 -1.21 -1.07
C SER A 88 13.46 -0.11 -0.47
N GLY A 89 14.22 0.63 -1.29
CA GLY A 89 15.01 1.78 -0.84
C GLY A 89 14.18 2.94 -0.27
N TRP A 90 12.86 2.95 -0.47
CA TRP A 90 11.93 3.91 0.16
C TRP A 90 11.34 3.40 1.48
N GLY A 91 11.76 2.23 1.97
CA GLY A 91 11.24 1.61 3.19
C GLY A 91 9.96 0.81 2.98
N LEU A 92 9.56 0.52 1.74
CA LEU A 92 8.37 -0.30 1.46
C LEU A 92 8.52 -1.71 2.05
N SER A 93 9.72 -2.29 2.01
CA SER A 93 9.99 -3.60 2.62
C SER A 93 9.73 -3.58 4.12
N ASP A 94 10.21 -2.55 4.83
CA ASP A 94 9.98 -2.40 6.27
C ASP A 94 8.48 -2.25 6.57
N LEU A 95 7.76 -1.44 5.79
CA LEU A 95 6.31 -1.27 5.94
C LEU A 95 5.53 -2.58 5.72
N ILE A 96 5.93 -3.39 4.73
CA ILE A 96 5.34 -4.70 4.50
C ILE A 96 5.65 -5.63 5.67
N ASP A 97 6.87 -5.57 6.21
CA ASP A 97 7.32 -6.43 7.30
C ASP A 97 6.60 -6.13 8.61
N THR A 98 6.36 -4.85 8.91
CA THR A 98 5.72 -4.38 10.14
C THR A 98 4.22 -4.11 10.01
N ALA A 99 3.59 -4.44 8.88
CA ALA A 99 2.15 -4.22 8.69
C ALA A 99 1.30 -4.96 9.73
N ASP A 100 0.22 -4.31 10.19
CA ASP A 100 -0.71 -4.89 11.17
C ASP A 100 -1.41 -6.13 10.62
N TYR A 101 -1.69 -6.13 9.32
CA TYR A 101 -2.31 -7.24 8.60
C TYR A 101 -1.52 -7.56 7.32
N LYS A 102 -1.48 -8.85 6.94
CA LYS A 102 -0.89 -9.31 5.68
C LYS A 102 -1.86 -10.23 4.95
N LEU A 103 -2.19 -9.88 3.71
CA LEU A 103 -3.05 -10.68 2.84
C LEU A 103 -2.23 -11.28 1.71
N SER A 104 -2.26 -12.61 1.57
CA SER A 104 -1.59 -13.31 0.49
C SER A 104 -2.41 -13.23 -0.80
N ASN A 105 -1.77 -12.80 -1.88
CA ASN A 105 -2.33 -12.73 -3.22
C ASN A 105 -1.58 -13.67 -4.20
N GLU A 106 -1.30 -14.88 -3.74
CA GLU A 106 -0.72 -15.96 -4.57
C GLU A 106 -1.79 -16.76 -5.33
N GLY A 107 -3.02 -16.74 -4.85
CA GLY A 107 -4.12 -17.53 -5.38
C GLY A 107 -4.84 -16.89 -6.57
N THR A 108 -6.03 -17.42 -6.81
CA THR A 108 -7.01 -16.90 -7.75
C THR A 108 -7.61 -15.57 -7.27
N LEU A 109 -8.24 -14.84 -8.19
CA LEU A 109 -8.97 -13.61 -7.86
C LEU A 109 -10.07 -13.86 -6.82
N GLN A 110 -10.77 -15.01 -6.89
CA GLN A 110 -11.83 -15.34 -5.95
C GLN A 110 -11.27 -15.54 -4.53
N GLU A 111 -10.20 -16.35 -4.39
CA GLU A 111 -9.57 -16.59 -3.08
C GLU A 111 -9.06 -15.28 -2.46
N PHE A 112 -8.46 -14.40 -3.26
CA PHE A 112 -8.01 -13.11 -2.77
C PHE A 112 -9.18 -12.18 -2.39
N THR A 113 -10.27 -12.20 -3.15
CA THR A 113 -11.49 -11.42 -2.86
C THR A 113 -12.12 -11.89 -1.54
N ASP A 114 -12.25 -13.20 -1.35
CA ASP A 114 -12.80 -13.78 -0.11
C ASP A 114 -11.93 -13.45 1.11
N SER A 115 -10.60 -13.46 0.94
CA SER A 115 -9.65 -13.03 1.98
C SER A 115 -9.79 -11.55 2.33
N CYS A 116 -9.95 -10.67 1.32
CA CYS A 116 -10.16 -9.25 1.54
C CYS A 116 -11.48 -8.97 2.27
N GLU A 117 -12.57 -9.64 1.86
CA GLU A 117 -13.86 -9.50 2.53
C GLU A 117 -13.83 -9.95 3.98
N SER A 118 -13.17 -11.09 4.24
CA SER A 118 -13.04 -11.64 5.59
C SER A 118 -12.25 -10.70 6.49
N TRP A 119 -11.15 -10.14 5.98
CA TRP A 119 -10.37 -9.14 6.69
C TRP A 119 -11.18 -7.85 6.95
N LEU A 120 -11.86 -7.30 5.94
CA LEU A 120 -12.66 -6.10 6.11
C LEU A 120 -13.77 -6.28 7.15
N LYS A 121 -14.44 -7.44 7.16
CA LYS A 121 -15.46 -7.79 8.17
C LYS A 121 -14.88 -7.93 9.58
N SER A 122 -13.58 -8.20 9.73
CA SER A 122 -12.93 -8.29 11.05
C SER A 122 -12.61 -6.93 11.67
N LEU A 123 -12.66 -5.86 10.88
CA LEU A 123 -12.39 -4.48 11.33
C LEU A 123 -13.63 -3.73 11.80
N ILE A 124 -14.83 -4.26 11.54
CA ILE A 124 -16.14 -3.63 11.79
C ILE A 124 -16.88 -4.44 12.86
#